data_AF-A0A330GZP4-F1
#
_entry.id   AF-A0A330GZP4-F1
#
_cell.length_a   1.000
_cell.length_b   1.000
_cell.length_c   1.000
_cell.angle_alpha   90.00
_cell.angle_beta   90.00
_cell.angle_gamma   90.00
#
_symmetry.space_group_name_H-M   'P 1'
#
loop_
_entity.id
_entity.type
_entity.pdbx_description
1 polymer ?
#
loop_
_entity_poly.entity_id
_entity_poly.type
_entity_poly.pdbx_seq_one_letter_code
_entity_poly.pdbx_strand_id
1 'polypeptide(L)'
;GGVDSGLTTTDGTKIFLFKQGDVVVGRIGADAATAANGLAAFAVAIDSSGFVSVAQYASLHHGSADNPDTSEAVSIANAALQAVVTVTDGDGDTATNSVSIGSQVKFLDDGPSAAIGLATGSVTHDESSGAQTANGATDSATAIAALAPNAAGGVSNASTDYQTDDPTGSIYATSAAAVVQSNNSSFGADEEGASKAYSLSVAAGGVDSGLTTTDGTKIFLFKQGDVVVGRIGADAATAANGLAAFAVAI
;
A
#
# COMPACT_ATOMS: atom_id res chain seq x y z
N GLY A 1 5.42 -23.93 -31.72
CA GLY A 1 4.78 -24.08 -30.39
C GLY A 1 5.29 -22.96 -29.49
N GLY A 2 4.66 -22.77 -28.32
CA GLY A 2 5.13 -21.79 -27.34
C GLY A 2 6.48 -22.19 -26.73
N VAL A 3 7.35 -21.21 -26.48
CA VAL A 3 8.65 -21.39 -25.82
C VAL A 3 8.57 -20.81 -24.40
N ASP A 4 9.00 -21.54 -23.38
CA ASP A 4 8.99 -21.01 -21.99
C ASP A 4 9.86 -19.75 -21.91
N SER A 5 9.27 -18.64 -21.48
CA SER A 5 10.00 -17.36 -21.35
C SER A 5 10.93 -17.34 -20.13
N GLY A 6 10.75 -18.25 -19.18
CA GLY A 6 11.38 -18.19 -17.86
C GLY A 6 10.77 -17.17 -16.90
N LEU A 7 9.71 -16.45 -17.33
CA LEU A 7 8.97 -15.49 -16.52
C LEU A 7 7.62 -16.06 -16.10
N THR A 8 7.12 -15.56 -14.97
CA THR A 8 5.77 -15.83 -14.47
C THR A 8 5.06 -14.51 -14.14
N THR A 9 3.72 -14.52 -14.14
CA THR A 9 2.91 -13.46 -13.53
C THR A 9 3.06 -13.46 -12.01
N THR A 10 2.63 -12.40 -11.34
CA THR A 10 2.71 -12.26 -9.87
C THR A 10 2.09 -13.45 -9.12
N ASP A 11 0.99 -14.02 -9.64
CA ASP A 11 0.32 -15.21 -9.10
C ASP A 11 1.08 -16.54 -9.32
N GLY A 12 2.24 -16.49 -10.00
CA GLY A 12 3.09 -17.64 -10.32
C GLY A 12 2.74 -18.38 -11.61
N THR A 13 1.76 -17.91 -12.40
CA THR A 13 1.42 -18.55 -13.68
C THR A 13 2.52 -18.31 -14.73
N LYS A 14 2.90 -19.34 -15.48
CA LYS A 14 3.97 -19.26 -16.49
C LYS A 14 3.60 -18.42 -17.70
N ILE A 15 4.62 -17.85 -18.34
CA ILE A 15 4.49 -17.10 -19.58
C ILE A 15 5.29 -17.79 -20.69
N PHE A 16 4.65 -18.03 -21.85
CA PHE A 16 5.25 -18.66 -23.02
C PHE A 16 5.27 -17.70 -24.22
N LEU A 17 6.36 -17.71 -24.99
CA LEU A 17 6.57 -16.86 -26.16
C LEU A 17 5.98 -17.48 -27.42
N PHE A 18 5.23 -16.68 -28.18
CA PHE A 18 4.67 -17.04 -29.48
C PHE A 18 5.00 -15.96 -30.51
N LYS A 19 5.55 -16.36 -31.67
CA LYS A 19 5.69 -15.47 -32.83
C LYS A 19 4.32 -15.26 -33.49
N GLN A 20 3.90 -14.01 -33.63
CA GLN A 20 2.64 -13.58 -34.24
C GLN A 20 2.94 -12.45 -35.23
N GLY A 21 3.09 -12.78 -36.51
CA GLY A 21 3.63 -11.84 -37.51
C GLY A 21 5.02 -11.38 -37.09
N ASP A 22 5.25 -10.07 -37.06
CA ASP A 22 6.55 -9.48 -36.72
C ASP A 22 6.80 -9.37 -35.20
N VAL A 23 5.81 -9.64 -34.37
CA VAL A 23 5.88 -9.49 -32.91
C VAL A 23 6.04 -10.85 -32.22
N VAL A 24 6.77 -10.89 -31.11
CA VAL A 24 6.76 -12.01 -30.16
C VAL A 24 5.89 -11.63 -28.96
N VAL A 25 4.86 -12.42 -28.69
CA VAL A 25 3.94 -12.18 -27.56
C VAL A 25 4.19 -13.22 -26.48
N GLY A 26 4.43 -12.77 -25.25
CA GLY A 26 4.42 -13.63 -24.06
C GLY A 26 2.98 -13.82 -23.60
N ARG A 27 2.47 -15.05 -23.66
CA ARG A 27 1.10 -15.40 -23.23
C ARG A 27 1.10 -16.26 -21.97
N ILE A 28 0.14 -15.99 -21.10
CA ILE A 28 -0.03 -16.61 -19.78
C ILE A 28 -0.71 -17.97 -19.91
N GLY A 29 -0.17 -18.99 -19.26
CA GLY A 29 -0.81 -20.30 -19.17
C GLY A 29 0.02 -21.29 -18.34
N ALA A 30 -0.60 -22.33 -17.81
CA ALA A 30 0.10 -23.35 -17.02
C ALA A 30 1.13 -24.12 -17.87
N ASP A 31 0.89 -24.22 -19.18
CA ASP A 31 1.75 -24.83 -20.17
C ASP A 31 1.64 -24.13 -21.54
N ALA A 32 2.48 -24.52 -22.50
CA ALA A 32 2.48 -23.92 -23.83
C ALA A 32 1.18 -24.14 -24.62
N ALA A 33 0.38 -25.17 -24.31
CA ALA A 33 -0.86 -25.45 -25.01
C ALA A 33 -1.98 -24.52 -24.55
N THR A 34 -2.13 -24.36 -23.24
CA THR A 34 -3.06 -23.42 -22.60
C THR A 34 -2.68 -21.97 -22.90
N ALA A 35 -1.39 -21.64 -22.88
CA ALA A 35 -0.89 -20.30 -23.18
C ALA A 35 -1.17 -19.85 -24.63
N ALA A 36 -1.34 -20.77 -25.59
CA ALA A 36 -1.59 -20.41 -26.98
C ALA A 36 -2.84 -19.52 -27.17
N ASN A 37 -3.83 -19.69 -26.30
CA ASN A 37 -5.06 -18.89 -26.24
C ASN A 37 -5.17 -18.03 -24.98
N GLY A 38 -4.09 -17.98 -24.17
CA GLY A 38 -4.04 -17.21 -22.94
C GLY A 38 -3.92 -15.70 -23.17
N LEU A 39 -4.16 -14.93 -22.11
CA LEU A 39 -3.96 -13.48 -22.12
C LEU A 39 -2.48 -13.14 -22.39
N ALA A 40 -2.23 -12.00 -23.01
CA ALA A 40 -0.87 -11.51 -23.22
C ALA A 40 -0.35 -10.86 -21.92
N ALA A 41 0.86 -11.23 -21.49
CA ALA A 41 1.57 -10.58 -20.40
C ALA A 41 2.49 -9.45 -20.90
N PHE A 42 3.11 -9.65 -22.07
CA PHE A 42 3.94 -8.63 -22.73
C PHE A 42 4.07 -8.94 -24.24
N ALA A 43 4.59 -7.98 -24.99
CA ALA A 43 4.96 -8.13 -26.39
C ALA A 43 6.31 -7.49 -26.68
N VAL A 44 7.09 -8.10 -27.58
CA VAL A 44 8.41 -7.64 -28.02
C VAL A 44 8.43 -7.57 -29.55
N ALA A 45 8.89 -6.44 -30.10
CA ALA A 45 9.08 -6.25 -31.53
C ALA A 45 10.50 -5.74 -31.80
N ILE A 46 11.04 -6.05 -32.98
CA ILE A 46 12.32 -5.52 -33.47
C ILE A 46 12.10 -4.85 -34.83
N ASP A 47 12.67 -3.68 -35.05
CA ASP A 47 12.58 -2.97 -36.33
C ASP A 47 13.76 -3.31 -37.27
N SER A 48 13.72 -2.76 -38.49
CA SER A 48 14.75 -2.99 -39.51
C SER A 48 16.12 -2.37 -39.18
N SER A 49 16.18 -1.46 -38.19
CA SER A 49 17.43 -0.89 -37.67
C SER A 49 17.97 -1.67 -36.46
N GLY A 50 17.23 -2.68 -36.00
CA GLY A 50 17.58 -3.51 -34.85
C GLY A 50 17.12 -2.93 -33.50
N PHE A 51 16.31 -1.87 -33.47
CA PHE A 51 15.75 -1.38 -32.22
C PHE A 51 14.65 -2.32 -31.73
N VAL A 52 14.71 -2.64 -30.44
CA VAL A 52 13.74 -3.50 -29.77
C VAL A 52 12.76 -2.63 -28.97
N SER A 53 11.47 -2.89 -29.15
CA SER A 53 10.38 -2.28 -28.38
C SER A 53 9.66 -3.32 -27.55
N VAL A 54 9.25 -2.96 -26.34
CA VAL A 54 8.55 -3.83 -25.39
C VAL A 54 7.30 -3.14 -24.88
N ALA A 55 6.20 -3.88 -24.75
CA ALA A 55 5.01 -3.46 -24.05
C ALA A 55 4.65 -4.52 -23.00
N GLN A 56 4.36 -4.09 -21.77
CA GLN A 56 3.92 -4.94 -20.67
C GLN A 56 2.43 -4.73 -20.42
N TYR A 57 1.72 -5.81 -20.16
CA TYR A 57 0.26 -5.85 -19.97
C TYR A 57 -0.17 -6.56 -18.69
N ALA A 58 0.72 -7.36 -18.09
CA ALA A 58 0.50 -8.02 -16.82
C ALA A 58 1.70 -7.81 -15.89
N SER A 59 1.44 -7.76 -14.59
CA SER A 59 2.48 -7.76 -13.57
C SER A 59 3.27 -9.07 -13.64
N LEU A 60 4.58 -8.95 -13.45
CA LEU A 60 5.51 -10.08 -13.49
C LEU A 60 5.99 -10.35 -12.07
N HIS A 61 6.27 -11.61 -11.77
CA HIS A 61 6.82 -11.98 -10.48
C HIS A 61 8.30 -11.58 -10.40
N HIS A 62 8.65 -10.83 -9.37
CA HIS A 62 10.01 -10.53 -8.99
C HIS A 62 10.35 -11.24 -7.67
N GLY A 63 11.64 -11.50 -7.43
CA GLY A 63 12.09 -12.42 -6.39
C GLY A 63 12.17 -11.85 -4.98
N SER A 64 12.01 -10.54 -4.80
CA SER A 64 12.16 -9.84 -3.52
C SER A 64 10.92 -9.04 -3.16
N ALA A 65 10.68 -8.89 -1.86
CA ALA A 65 9.65 -8.00 -1.30
C ALA A 65 10.35 -6.83 -0.60
N ASP A 66 11.38 -6.27 -1.23
CA ASP A 66 12.34 -5.42 -0.55
C ASP A 66 11.78 -4.02 -0.27
N ASN A 67 12.07 -3.52 0.93
CA ASN A 67 11.87 -2.12 1.34
C ASN A 67 13.16 -1.64 2.06
N PRO A 68 13.90 -0.65 1.54
CA PRO A 68 13.57 0.16 0.37
C PRO A 68 13.59 -0.67 -0.92
N ASP A 69 12.67 -0.33 -1.83
CA ASP A 69 12.63 -0.87 -3.18
C ASP A 69 14.00 -0.67 -3.87
N THR A 70 14.49 -1.72 -4.52
CA THR A 70 15.80 -1.73 -5.21
C THR A 70 15.69 -1.72 -6.73
N SER A 71 14.48 -1.66 -7.26
CA SER A 71 14.19 -1.77 -8.70
C SER A 71 14.81 -3.00 -9.33
N GLU A 72 14.60 -4.18 -8.74
CA GLU A 72 15.18 -5.42 -9.22
C GLU A 72 14.71 -5.78 -10.63
N ALA A 73 15.58 -6.43 -11.39
CA ALA A 73 15.30 -6.81 -12.76
C ALA A 73 15.01 -8.32 -12.88
N VAL A 74 13.93 -8.67 -13.58
CA VAL A 74 13.79 -9.97 -14.24
C VAL A 74 13.97 -9.81 -15.74
N SER A 75 14.38 -10.88 -16.42
CA SER A 75 14.59 -10.87 -17.87
C SER A 75 14.06 -12.14 -18.51
N ILE A 76 13.67 -12.04 -19.77
CA ILE A 76 13.33 -13.22 -20.57
C ILE A 76 14.56 -14.15 -20.59
N ALA A 77 14.36 -15.45 -20.39
CA ALA A 77 15.41 -16.44 -20.48
C ALA A 77 16.18 -16.25 -21.80
N ASN A 78 17.51 -16.11 -21.73
CA ASN A 78 18.28 -15.59 -22.86
C ASN A 78 18.04 -16.36 -24.17
N ALA A 79 18.00 -17.69 -24.09
CA ALA A 79 17.79 -18.56 -25.23
C ALA A 79 16.34 -18.56 -25.77
N ALA A 80 15.36 -18.07 -25.01
CA ALA A 80 13.96 -18.09 -25.38
C ALA A 80 13.62 -17.04 -26.45
N LEU A 81 14.35 -15.93 -26.51
CA LEU A 81 14.14 -14.85 -27.48
C LEU A 81 15.41 -14.61 -28.31
N GLN A 82 15.26 -14.67 -29.63
CA GLN A 82 16.35 -14.44 -30.59
C GLN A 82 16.03 -13.27 -31.51
N ALA A 83 17.01 -12.43 -31.78
CA ALA A 83 17.02 -11.53 -32.92
C ALA A 83 17.52 -12.31 -34.14
N VAL A 84 16.81 -12.21 -35.27
CA VAL A 84 17.15 -12.89 -36.52
C VAL A 84 17.30 -11.84 -37.60
N VAL A 85 18.39 -11.91 -38.35
CA VAL A 85 18.60 -11.11 -39.55
C VAL A 85 18.60 -12.02 -40.76
N THR A 86 17.85 -11.66 -41.78
CA THR A 86 17.87 -12.30 -43.10
C THR A 86 18.25 -11.25 -44.13
N VAL A 87 19.29 -11.53 -44.90
CA VAL A 87 19.75 -10.69 -46.01
C VAL A 87 19.39 -11.40 -47.31
N THR A 88 18.80 -10.67 -48.25
CA THR A 88 18.52 -11.13 -49.61
C THR A 88 19.28 -10.23 -50.58
N ASP A 89 20.03 -10.79 -51.54
CA ASP A 89 20.72 -9.99 -52.55
C ASP A 89 19.83 -9.73 -53.80
N GLY A 90 20.44 -9.15 -54.84
CA GLY A 90 19.70 -8.62 -56.00
C GLY A 90 19.11 -9.68 -56.93
N ASP A 91 19.62 -10.91 -56.91
CA ASP A 91 19.09 -12.02 -57.72
C ASP A 91 18.30 -13.05 -56.88
N GLY A 92 18.27 -12.88 -55.55
CA GLY A 92 17.32 -13.53 -54.65
C GLY A 92 17.95 -14.55 -53.71
N ASP A 93 19.27 -14.65 -53.67
CA ASP A 93 19.97 -15.49 -52.69
C ASP A 93 19.75 -14.94 -51.28
N THR A 94 19.52 -15.84 -50.32
CA THR A 94 19.27 -15.46 -48.91
C THR A 94 20.30 -16.05 -47.95
N ALA A 95 20.68 -15.25 -46.96
CA ALA A 95 21.50 -15.68 -45.82
C ALA A 95 20.82 -15.25 -44.52
N THR A 96 20.74 -16.15 -43.53
CA THR A 96 20.12 -15.88 -42.23
C THR A 96 21.11 -16.14 -41.10
N ASN A 97 21.11 -15.28 -40.08
CA ASN A 97 21.85 -15.47 -38.83
C ASN A 97 21.01 -15.01 -37.64
N SER A 98 21.30 -15.52 -36.44
CA SER A 98 20.58 -15.16 -35.21
C SER A 98 21.47 -15.02 -34.00
N VAL A 99 20.97 -14.28 -33.01
CA VAL A 99 21.59 -14.14 -31.69
C VAL A 99 20.53 -14.11 -30.59
N SER A 100 20.81 -14.75 -29.46
CA SER A 100 19.97 -14.69 -28.26
C SER A 100 20.00 -13.29 -27.64
N ILE A 101 18.82 -12.74 -27.36
CA ILE A 101 18.65 -11.40 -26.79
C ILE A 101 17.77 -11.37 -25.55
N GLY A 102 17.27 -12.52 -25.06
CA GLY A 102 16.31 -12.54 -23.95
C GLY A 102 16.80 -11.76 -22.72
N SER A 103 18.09 -11.86 -22.38
CA SER A 103 18.66 -11.15 -21.23
C SER A 103 18.76 -9.63 -21.39
N GLN A 104 18.57 -9.12 -22.61
CA GLN A 104 18.52 -7.69 -22.92
C GLN A 104 17.12 -7.10 -22.74
N VAL A 105 16.08 -7.95 -22.72
CA VAL A 105 14.71 -7.54 -22.42
C VAL A 105 14.46 -7.74 -20.94
N LYS A 106 14.54 -6.63 -20.19
CA LYS A 106 14.40 -6.61 -18.73
C LYS A 106 13.12 -5.88 -18.33
N PHE A 107 12.50 -6.40 -17.29
CA PHE A 107 11.39 -5.77 -16.59
C PHE A 107 11.90 -5.45 -15.19
N LEU A 108 11.71 -4.20 -14.75
CA LEU A 108 12.06 -3.78 -13.41
C LEU A 108 10.80 -3.83 -12.56
N ASP A 109 10.95 -4.25 -11.31
CA ASP A 109 9.91 -4.08 -10.31
C ASP A 109 10.04 -2.70 -9.70
N ASP A 110 9.05 -1.84 -9.82
CA ASP A 110 8.98 -0.68 -8.93
C ASP A 110 8.14 -1.13 -7.74
N GLY A 111 8.74 -1.19 -6.55
CA GLY A 111 8.09 -1.57 -5.30
C GLY A 111 7.20 -0.46 -4.71
N PRO A 112 6.49 -0.75 -3.61
CA PRO A 112 5.57 0.21 -3.02
C PRO A 112 6.31 1.39 -2.37
N SER A 113 5.75 2.60 -2.52
CA SER A 113 6.20 3.80 -1.82
C SER A 113 5.06 4.40 -1.01
N ALA A 114 5.37 4.78 0.24
CA ALA A 114 4.41 5.43 1.13
C ALA A 114 4.72 6.91 1.28
N ALA A 115 3.74 7.77 0.99
CA ALA A 115 3.77 9.18 1.29
C ALA A 115 2.53 9.56 2.09
N ILE A 116 2.73 10.25 3.20
CA ILE A 116 1.65 10.78 4.03
C ILE A 116 1.84 12.27 4.23
N GLY A 117 0.76 13.02 4.12
CA GLY A 117 0.75 14.45 4.34
C GLY A 117 -0.48 14.88 5.12
N LEU A 118 -0.41 16.05 5.75
CA LEU A 118 -1.57 16.68 6.36
C LEU A 118 -2.62 16.98 5.27
N ALA A 119 -3.88 16.76 5.63
CA ALA A 119 -5.03 17.27 4.90
C ALA A 119 -5.68 18.39 5.72
N THR A 120 -6.84 18.87 5.27
CA THR A 120 -7.52 20.02 5.89
C THR A 120 -8.49 19.62 7.00
N GLY A 121 -8.70 18.33 7.24
CA GLY A 121 -9.58 17.85 8.29
C GLY A 121 -9.04 18.12 9.69
N SER A 122 -9.95 18.32 10.63
CA SER A 122 -9.67 18.41 12.06
C SER A 122 -10.73 17.64 12.84
N VAL A 123 -10.35 17.17 14.02
CA VAL A 123 -11.28 16.69 15.04
C VAL A 123 -11.32 17.74 16.14
N THR A 124 -12.50 18.17 16.52
CA THR A 124 -12.70 19.15 17.60
C THR A 124 -13.83 18.66 18.46
N HIS A 125 -13.52 18.36 19.73
CA HIS A 125 -14.51 18.00 20.73
C HIS A 125 -14.87 19.24 21.53
N ASP A 126 -16.16 19.47 21.76
CA ASP A 126 -16.65 20.49 22.68
C ASP A 126 -17.14 19.81 23.96
N GLU A 127 -16.62 20.23 25.11
CA GLU A 127 -16.97 19.66 26.41
C GLU A 127 -18.35 20.15 26.92
N SER A 128 -19.14 20.86 26.11
CA SER A 128 -20.51 21.26 26.43
C SER A 128 -21.49 20.09 26.33
N SER A 129 -22.60 20.15 27.06
CA SER A 129 -23.61 19.09 27.05
C SER A 129 -24.29 18.91 25.69
N GLY A 130 -24.25 17.68 25.21
CA GLY A 130 -24.81 17.26 23.93
C GLY A 130 -23.85 17.41 22.75
N ALA A 131 -24.20 16.85 21.60
CA ALA A 131 -23.37 16.96 20.39
C ALA A 131 -23.34 18.41 19.88
N GLN A 132 -22.16 19.04 19.92
CA GLN A 132 -21.96 20.38 19.40
C GLN A 132 -21.49 20.38 17.94
N THR A 133 -21.92 21.42 17.23
CA THR A 133 -21.47 21.74 15.86
C THR A 133 -21.03 23.21 15.72
N ALA A 134 -21.22 24.01 16.78
CA ALA A 134 -20.81 25.40 16.81
C ALA A 134 -19.28 25.50 16.95
N ASN A 135 -18.70 26.63 16.54
CA ASN A 135 -17.27 26.92 16.69
C ASN A 135 -16.32 25.87 16.08
N GLY A 136 -16.80 25.10 15.10
CA GLY A 136 -16.02 24.04 14.46
C GLY A 136 -15.98 22.72 15.22
N ALA A 137 -16.78 22.55 16.28
CA ALA A 137 -16.97 21.27 16.95
C ALA A 137 -17.49 20.22 15.97
N THR A 138 -17.01 19.00 16.15
CA THR A 138 -17.30 17.83 15.32
C THR A 138 -17.82 16.68 16.17
N ASP A 139 -18.59 16.99 17.21
CA ASP A 139 -19.09 15.98 18.13
C ASP A 139 -20.01 15.00 17.40
N SER A 140 -20.00 13.77 17.89
CA SER A 140 -20.74 12.66 17.35
C SER A 140 -21.44 11.93 18.49
N ALA A 141 -22.77 11.82 18.38
CA ALA A 141 -23.56 10.94 19.23
C ALA A 141 -23.38 9.44 18.87
N THR A 142 -22.64 9.13 17.79
CA THR A 142 -22.37 7.74 17.41
C THR A 142 -21.16 7.22 18.16
N ALA A 143 -21.39 6.21 18.99
CA ALA A 143 -20.33 5.56 19.74
C ALA A 143 -19.29 4.92 18.80
N ILE A 144 -18.02 5.19 19.08
CA ILE A 144 -16.89 4.54 18.44
C ILE A 144 -16.42 3.43 19.38
N ALA A 145 -16.67 2.17 19.02
CA ALA A 145 -16.47 1.03 19.92
C ALA A 145 -15.05 0.96 20.51
N ALA A 146 -14.02 1.27 19.71
CA ALA A 146 -12.63 1.30 20.15
C ALA A 146 -12.33 2.40 21.20
N LEU A 147 -13.16 3.45 21.25
CA LEU A 147 -13.05 4.57 22.19
C LEU A 147 -14.03 4.45 23.37
N ALA A 148 -14.90 3.43 23.38
CA ALA A 148 -15.92 3.29 24.40
C ALA A 148 -15.28 3.11 25.80
N PRO A 149 -15.67 3.93 26.80
CA PRO A 149 -15.04 3.90 28.11
C PRO A 149 -15.42 2.62 28.87
N ASN A 150 -14.42 1.89 29.35
CA ASN A 150 -14.57 0.69 30.19
C ASN A 150 -15.45 -0.41 29.58
N ALA A 151 -15.58 -0.44 28.25
CA ALA A 151 -16.29 -1.47 27.50
C ALA A 151 -15.32 -2.53 26.97
N ALA A 152 -15.83 -3.74 26.69
CA ALA A 152 -15.05 -4.78 26.03
C ALA A 152 -14.64 -4.32 24.61
N GLY A 153 -13.33 -4.31 24.34
CA GLY A 153 -12.77 -3.78 23.09
C GLY A 153 -12.63 -2.25 23.04
N GLY A 154 -12.99 -1.54 24.11
CA GLY A 154 -12.81 -0.10 24.26
C GLY A 154 -11.63 0.28 25.15
N VAL A 155 -11.63 1.52 25.64
CA VAL A 155 -10.54 2.07 26.46
C VAL A 155 -10.71 1.66 27.92
N SER A 156 -9.71 0.98 28.47
CA SER A 156 -9.72 0.55 29.86
C SER A 156 -9.27 1.65 30.83
N ASN A 157 -9.88 1.63 32.02
CA ASN A 157 -9.62 2.57 33.10
C ASN A 157 -9.92 4.02 32.67
N ALA A 158 -10.97 4.22 31.88
CA ALA A 158 -11.40 5.56 31.48
C ALA A 158 -11.82 6.36 32.72
N SER A 159 -11.39 7.62 32.79
CA SER A 159 -11.81 8.55 33.84
C SER A 159 -13.33 8.65 33.89
N THR A 160 -13.87 8.80 35.09
CA THR A 160 -15.30 9.05 35.31
C THR A 160 -15.67 10.53 35.27
N ASP A 161 -14.66 11.41 35.15
CA ASP A 161 -14.82 12.86 34.99
C ASP A 161 -15.09 13.21 33.53
N TYR A 162 -16.13 12.59 32.96
CA TYR A 162 -16.72 12.96 31.68
C TYR A 162 -18.21 13.25 31.94
N GLN A 163 -18.89 13.96 31.04
CA GLN A 163 -20.33 14.22 31.16
C GLN A 163 -21.18 12.94 31.20
N THR A 164 -21.46 12.47 32.40
CA THR A 164 -22.32 11.32 32.67
C THR A 164 -23.81 11.68 32.66
N ASP A 165 -24.14 12.97 32.66
CA ASP A 165 -25.49 13.52 32.62
C ASP A 165 -25.93 13.97 31.21
N ASP A 166 -25.11 13.72 30.17
CA ASP A 166 -25.50 13.94 28.78
C ASP A 166 -26.34 12.75 28.25
N PRO A 167 -27.66 12.91 28.06
CA PRO A 167 -28.53 11.85 27.55
C PRO A 167 -28.23 11.49 26.08
N THR A 168 -27.39 12.26 25.38
CA THR A 168 -27.02 12.02 23.98
C THR A 168 -25.70 11.26 23.83
N GLY A 169 -24.92 11.09 24.91
CA GLY A 169 -23.68 10.32 24.90
C GLY A 169 -22.57 10.92 24.04
N SER A 170 -22.53 12.24 23.88
CA SER A 170 -21.68 12.95 22.92
C SER A 170 -20.24 13.14 23.41
N ILE A 171 -19.61 12.07 23.90
CA ILE A 171 -18.20 12.06 24.32
C ILE A 171 -17.22 11.79 23.17
N TYR A 172 -17.74 11.70 21.95
CA TYR A 172 -16.97 11.37 20.77
C TYR A 172 -16.97 12.57 19.83
N ALA A 173 -15.88 12.72 19.10
CA ALA A 173 -15.79 13.65 17.98
C ALA A 173 -15.15 12.93 16.79
N THR A 174 -15.65 13.23 15.59
CA THR A 174 -15.16 12.60 14.34
C THR A 174 -14.96 13.67 13.29
N SER A 175 -13.76 13.72 12.70
CA SER A 175 -13.47 14.70 11.65
C SER A 175 -14.37 14.50 10.43
N ALA A 176 -15.03 15.57 9.98
CA ALA A 176 -15.88 15.54 8.78
C ALA A 176 -15.10 15.37 7.46
N ALA A 177 -13.78 15.62 7.50
CA ALA A 177 -12.85 15.41 6.38
C ALA A 177 -11.59 14.72 6.89
N ALA A 178 -10.84 14.07 5.99
CA ALA A 178 -9.60 13.39 6.36
C ALA A 178 -8.59 14.36 6.98
N VAL A 179 -7.95 13.94 8.08
CA VAL A 179 -6.86 14.68 8.74
C VAL A 179 -5.52 14.47 8.02
N VAL A 180 -5.37 13.33 7.36
CA VAL A 180 -4.19 12.97 6.56
C VAL A 180 -4.61 12.44 5.19
N GLN A 181 -3.70 12.52 4.23
CA GLN A 181 -3.88 11.99 2.87
C GLN A 181 -2.64 11.23 2.42
N SER A 182 -2.83 10.25 1.53
CA SER A 182 -1.77 9.38 0.99
C SER A 182 -1.77 9.33 -0.54
N ASN A 183 -2.14 10.45 -1.16
CA ASN A 183 -2.28 10.58 -2.62
C ASN A 183 -0.96 10.34 -3.37
N ASN A 184 0.18 10.58 -2.72
CA ASN A 184 1.50 10.35 -3.30
C ASN A 184 2.09 8.97 -3.00
N SER A 185 1.33 8.06 -2.37
CA SER A 185 1.74 6.67 -2.23
C SER A 185 1.44 5.88 -3.50
N SER A 186 2.40 5.05 -3.94
CA SER A 186 2.27 4.13 -5.07
C SER A 186 2.37 2.68 -4.58
N PHE A 187 1.66 1.77 -5.22
CA PHE A 187 1.82 0.33 -4.98
C PHE A 187 2.96 -0.27 -5.77
N GLY A 188 3.43 0.44 -6.81
CA GLY A 188 4.38 -0.13 -7.76
C GLY A 188 3.68 -0.60 -9.04
N ALA A 189 4.25 -1.63 -9.67
CA ALA A 189 3.71 -2.22 -10.90
C ALA A 189 2.60 -3.27 -10.67
N ASP A 190 2.38 -3.71 -9.42
CA ASP A 190 1.37 -4.70 -9.05
C ASP A 190 0.28 -4.12 -8.11
N GLU A 191 -0.94 -4.02 -8.62
CA GLU A 191 -2.09 -3.59 -7.80
C GLU A 191 -2.90 -4.77 -7.24
N GLU A 192 -2.55 -6.01 -7.60
CA GLU A 192 -3.33 -7.19 -7.21
C GLU A 192 -3.22 -7.46 -5.70
N GLY A 193 -4.31 -7.20 -4.97
CA GLY A 193 -4.34 -7.32 -3.51
C GLY A 193 -3.65 -6.18 -2.76
N ALA A 194 -3.18 -5.15 -3.48
CA ALA A 194 -2.51 -4.00 -2.87
C ALA A 194 -3.49 -3.18 -2.01
N SER A 195 -3.05 -2.75 -0.83
CA SER A 195 -3.89 -1.99 0.10
C SER A 195 -3.12 -0.92 0.85
N LYS A 196 -3.81 0.16 1.20
CA LYS A 196 -3.30 1.20 2.10
C LYS A 196 -3.95 1.00 3.47
N ALA A 197 -3.15 1.05 4.53
CA ALA A 197 -3.63 1.03 5.89
C ALA A 197 -3.09 2.25 6.64
N TYR A 198 -3.96 2.91 7.40
CA TYR A 198 -3.55 3.92 8.36
C TYR A 198 -3.34 3.26 9.72
N SER A 199 -2.41 3.79 10.52
CA SER A 199 -2.24 3.41 11.91
C SER A 199 -1.86 4.65 12.72
N LEU A 200 -2.28 4.68 13.98
CA LEU A 200 -1.80 5.65 14.96
C LEU A 200 -0.56 5.10 15.67
N SER A 201 0.38 5.96 16.03
CA SER A 201 1.51 5.61 16.88
C SER A 201 1.92 6.80 17.75
N VAL A 202 2.77 6.55 18.73
CA VAL A 202 3.40 7.55 19.59
C VAL A 202 4.91 7.44 19.47
N ALA A 203 5.63 8.55 19.64
CA ALA A 203 7.09 8.58 19.50
C ALA A 203 7.80 7.60 20.46
N ALA A 204 7.24 7.42 21.66
CA ALA A 204 7.57 6.38 22.62
C ALA A 204 6.39 6.18 23.58
N GLY A 205 6.32 5.02 24.24
CA GLY A 205 5.33 4.80 25.29
C GLY A 205 5.55 5.77 26.46
N GLY A 206 4.49 6.49 26.85
CA GLY A 206 4.55 7.45 27.94
C GLY A 206 5.17 8.80 27.55
N VAL A 207 5.06 9.19 26.27
CA VAL A 207 5.44 10.55 25.85
C VAL A 207 4.48 11.59 26.44
N ASP A 208 5.02 12.71 26.93
CA ASP A 208 4.21 13.80 27.49
C ASP A 208 3.32 14.40 26.37
N SER A 209 2.01 14.46 26.60
CA SER A 209 1.07 15.05 25.62
C SER A 209 1.11 16.58 25.62
N GLY A 210 1.67 17.19 26.68
CA GLY A 210 1.57 18.63 26.94
C GLY A 210 0.22 19.06 27.53
N LEU A 211 -0.73 18.14 27.69
CA LEU A 211 -2.03 18.39 28.31
C LEU A 211 -2.00 18.02 29.79
N THR A 212 -2.85 18.69 30.56
CA THR A 212 -3.07 18.42 31.99
C THR A 212 -4.56 18.36 32.29
N THR A 213 -4.92 17.60 33.31
CA THR A 213 -6.24 17.68 33.95
C THR A 213 -6.46 19.04 34.61
N THR A 214 -7.69 19.32 35.06
CA THR A 214 -8.07 20.56 35.75
C THR A 214 -7.29 20.82 37.04
N ASP A 215 -6.82 19.75 37.71
CA ASP A 215 -5.96 19.81 38.89
C ASP A 215 -4.46 19.95 38.57
N GLY A 216 -4.09 20.01 37.29
CA GLY A 216 -2.71 20.18 36.82
C GLY A 216 -1.91 18.87 36.68
N THR A 217 -2.53 17.70 36.88
CA THR A 217 -1.85 16.42 36.65
C THR A 217 -1.60 16.20 35.15
N LYS A 218 -0.41 15.71 34.80
CA LYS A 218 -0.01 15.52 33.39
C LYS A 218 -0.74 14.35 32.75
N ILE A 219 -0.83 14.41 31.42
CA ILE A 219 -1.35 13.34 30.57
C ILE A 219 -0.23 12.85 29.63
N PHE A 220 -0.03 11.53 29.58
CA PHE A 220 0.99 10.89 28.75
C PHE A 220 0.34 9.95 27.73
N LEU A 221 0.89 9.86 26.52
CA LEU A 221 0.34 9.08 25.42
C LEU A 221 0.91 7.66 25.39
N PHE A 222 0.02 6.68 25.21
CA PHE A 222 0.36 5.27 25.06
C PHE A 222 -0.38 4.66 23.88
N LYS A 223 0.33 3.92 23.03
CA LYS A 223 -0.28 3.10 22.00
C LYS A 223 -0.88 1.83 22.63
N GLN A 224 -2.16 1.55 22.36
CA GLN A 224 -2.89 0.37 22.86
C GLN A 224 -3.71 -0.25 21.73
N GLY A 225 -3.24 -1.35 21.14
CA GLY A 225 -3.88 -1.92 19.94
C GLY A 225 -3.92 -0.86 18.84
N ASP A 226 -5.11 -0.59 18.29
CA ASP A 226 -5.29 0.41 17.21
C ASP A 226 -5.49 1.85 17.72
N VAL A 227 -5.66 2.05 19.02
CA VAL A 227 -5.90 3.37 19.61
C VAL A 227 -4.66 3.96 20.28
N VAL A 228 -4.62 5.28 20.39
CA VAL A 228 -3.67 6.00 21.26
C VAL A 228 -4.45 6.57 22.45
N VAL A 229 -4.04 6.24 23.66
CA VAL A 229 -4.72 6.63 24.91
C VAL A 229 -3.86 7.63 25.66
N GLY A 230 -4.45 8.78 26.02
CA GLY A 230 -3.85 9.74 26.94
C GLY A 230 -4.18 9.35 28.39
N ARG A 231 -3.18 8.97 29.19
CA ARG A 231 -3.35 8.55 30.58
C ARG A 231 -2.79 9.56 31.58
N ILE A 232 -3.51 9.76 32.67
CA ILE A 232 -3.23 10.72 33.73
C ILE A 232 -2.17 10.15 34.68
N GLY A 233 -1.14 10.93 34.99
CA GLY A 233 -0.13 10.57 35.99
C GLY A 233 0.83 11.71 36.31
N ALA A 234 1.54 11.61 37.43
CA ALA A 234 2.57 12.59 37.79
C ALA A 234 3.79 12.48 36.85
N ASP A 235 4.05 11.27 36.36
CA ASP A 235 5.09 10.92 35.40
C ASP A 235 4.60 9.78 34.48
N ALA A 236 5.41 9.44 33.47
CA ALA A 236 5.09 8.38 32.53
C ALA A 236 4.89 7.01 33.19
N ALA A 237 5.60 6.72 34.28
CA ALA A 237 5.52 5.42 34.97
C ALA A 237 4.20 5.26 35.72
N THR A 238 3.79 6.30 36.44
CA THR A 238 2.49 6.35 37.13
C THR A 238 1.33 6.41 36.14
N ALA A 239 1.50 7.12 35.02
CA ALA A 239 0.49 7.21 33.96
C ALA A 239 0.22 5.88 33.24
N ALA A 240 1.20 4.96 33.17
CA ALA A 240 1.03 3.68 32.47
C ALA A 240 -0.16 2.86 32.99
N ASN A 241 -0.49 2.98 34.28
CA ASN A 241 -1.66 2.36 34.91
C ASN A 241 -2.71 3.40 35.37
N GLY A 242 -2.52 4.66 35.00
CA GLY A 242 -3.40 5.76 35.36
C GLY A 242 -4.74 5.71 34.62
N LEU A 243 -5.67 6.56 35.05
CA LEU A 243 -6.95 6.74 34.38
C LEU A 243 -6.70 7.31 32.96
N ALA A 244 -7.46 6.86 31.97
CA ALA A 244 -7.45 7.47 30.65
C ALA A 244 -8.27 8.77 30.68
N ALA A 245 -7.64 9.88 30.28
CA ALA A 245 -8.29 11.17 30.09
C ALA A 245 -9.01 11.24 28.73
N PHE A 246 -8.38 10.72 27.68
CA PHE A 246 -8.93 10.67 26.34
C PHE A 246 -8.31 9.52 25.55
N ALA A 247 -8.88 9.22 24.38
CA ALA A 247 -8.28 8.32 23.41
C ALA A 247 -8.58 8.76 21.97
N VAL A 248 -7.72 8.35 21.05
CA VAL A 248 -7.79 8.64 19.62
C VAL A 248 -7.75 7.33 18.85
N ALA A 249 -8.67 7.19 17.89
CA ALA A 249 -8.77 6.04 16.98
C ALA A 249 -8.82 6.54 15.54
N ILE A 250 -8.65 5.63 14.60
CA ILE A 250 -8.81 5.83 13.15
C ILE A 250 -9.75 4.77 12.58
#